data_AF-A0A1G7YQU9-F1
#
_entry.id   AF-A0A1G7YQU9-F1
#
_cell.length_a   1.000
_cell.length_b   1.000
_cell.length_c   1.000
_cell.angle_alpha   90.00
_cell.angle_beta   90.00
_cell.angle_gamma   90.00
#
_symmetry.space_group_name_H-M   'P 1'
#
loop_
_entity.id
_entity.type
_entity.pdbx_description
1 polymer ?
#
loop_
_entity_poly.entity_id
_entity_poly.type
_entity_poly.pdbx_seq_one_letter_code
_entity_poly.pdbx_strand_id
1 'polypeptide(L)' 'MEIISDIPIQFIDFDMQNSHIILPPPEQETGDLRSAKLRKAYQSERKMLEIIEVELNRSRIYMLDIDGNIKRVPLISEH' A
#
# COMPACT_ATOMS: atom_id res chain seq x y z
N MET A 1 -63.76 -30.81 6.91
CA MET A 1 -62.34 -30.40 6.99
C MET A 1 -61.92 -30.10 5.58
N GLU A 2 -62.28 -28.91 5.10
CA GLU A 2 -62.05 -28.49 3.72
C GLU A 2 -60.71 -27.76 3.65
N ILE A 3 -59.89 -28.21 2.72
CA ILE A 3 -58.53 -27.71 2.47
C ILE A 3 -58.71 -26.41 1.67
N ILE A 4 -58.34 -25.26 2.26
CA ILE A 4 -58.22 -24.01 1.50
C ILE A 4 -56.85 -24.05 0.81
N SER A 5 -56.89 -24.17 -0.50
CA SER A 5 -55.76 -24.08 -1.42
C SER A 5 -55.47 -22.62 -1.81
N ASP A 6 -54.18 -22.32 -1.88
CA ASP A 6 -53.50 -21.38 -2.78
C ASP A 6 -53.82 -19.89 -2.76
N ILE A 7 -52.84 -19.10 -2.26
CA ILE A 7 -52.19 -18.06 -3.07
C ILE A 7 -50.70 -17.94 -2.67
N PRO A 8 -49.73 -18.55 -3.38
CA PRO A 8 -48.34 -18.13 -3.26
C PRO A 8 -48.11 -16.87 -4.10
N ILE A 9 -47.64 -15.81 -3.42
CA ILE A 9 -47.18 -14.57 -4.04
C ILE A 9 -46.08 -14.94 -5.05
N GLN A 10 -46.29 -14.59 -6.32
CA GLN A 10 -45.27 -14.73 -7.36
C GLN A 10 -44.11 -13.78 -7.02
N PHE A 11 -43.07 -14.32 -6.38
CA PHE A 11 -41.76 -13.68 -6.42
C PHE A 11 -41.27 -13.79 -7.85
N ILE A 12 -41.36 -12.68 -8.58
CA ILE A 12 -40.61 -12.49 -9.82
C ILE A 12 -39.15 -12.65 -9.43
N ASP A 13 -38.52 -13.74 -9.87
CA ASP A 13 -37.06 -13.87 -9.82
C ASP A 13 -36.49 -12.75 -10.69
N PHE A 14 -36.16 -11.63 -10.04
CA PHE A 14 -35.34 -10.59 -10.62
C PHE A 14 -33.94 -11.19 -10.76
N ASP A 15 -33.66 -11.75 -11.93
CA ASP A 15 -32.38 -12.33 -12.28
C ASP A 15 -31.32 -11.22 -12.33
N MET A 16 -30.82 -10.85 -11.16
CA MET A 16 -29.60 -10.08 -11.01
C MET A 16 -28.46 -11.00 -11.43
N GLN A 17 -28.17 -10.97 -12.72
CA GLN A 17 -27.05 -11.66 -13.35
C GLN A 17 -25.77 -11.32 -12.58
N ASN A 18 -25.42 -12.17 -11.61
CA ASN A 18 -24.26 -11.99 -10.76
C ASN A 18 -23.02 -12.16 -11.65
N SER A 19 -22.43 -11.05 -12.08
CA SER A 19 -21.15 -11.05 -12.80
C SER A 19 -20.08 -11.56 -11.85
N HIS A 20 -19.62 -12.79 -12.04
CA HIS A 20 -18.51 -13.34 -11.29
C HIS A 20 -17.20 -12.96 -11.98
N ILE A 21 -16.30 -12.31 -11.26
CA ILE A 21 -14.94 -12.09 -11.72
C ILE A 21 -14.22 -13.43 -11.64
N ILE A 22 -14.01 -14.08 -12.78
CA ILE A 22 -13.21 -15.30 -12.87
C ILE A 22 -11.74 -14.85 -12.83
N LEU A 23 -11.15 -14.87 -11.63
CA LEU A 23 -9.71 -14.75 -11.50
C LEU A 23 -9.10 -16.04 -12.07
N PRO A 24 -8.10 -15.93 -12.98
CA PRO A 24 -7.33 -17.10 -13.33
C PRO A 24 -6.75 -17.69 -12.02
N PRO A 25 -6.68 -19.04 -11.90
CA PRO A 25 -6.04 -19.66 -10.76
C PRO A 25 -4.66 -19.01 -10.60
N PRO A 26 -4.25 -18.64 -9.37
CA PRO A 26 -2.99 -17.95 -9.16
C PRO A 26 -1.93 -18.77 -9.86
N GLU A 27 -1.33 -18.20 -10.91
CA GLU A 27 -0.20 -18.80 -11.58
C GLU A 27 0.75 -19.18 -10.44
N GLN A 28 0.98 -20.48 -10.27
CA GLN A 28 1.92 -20.93 -9.25
C GLN A 28 3.18 -20.14 -9.53
N GLU A 29 3.56 -19.27 -8.59
CA GLU A 29 4.72 -18.41 -8.73
C GLU A 29 5.91 -19.35 -8.98
N THR A 30 6.22 -19.64 -10.24
CA THR A 30 7.54 -20.02 -10.70
C THR A 30 8.36 -18.73 -10.67
N GLY A 31 8.28 -18.02 -9.53
CA GLY A 31 8.91 -16.76 -9.30
C GLY A 31 10.39 -17.05 -9.27
N ASP A 32 11.05 -16.72 -10.38
CA ASP A 32 12.50 -16.73 -10.46
C ASP A 32 13.04 -16.14 -9.16
N LEU A 33 13.81 -16.92 -8.39
CA LEU A 33 14.36 -16.53 -7.08
C LEU A 33 15.04 -15.16 -7.14
N ARG A 34 15.57 -14.80 -8.31
CA ARG A 34 16.13 -13.48 -8.61
C ARG A 34 15.09 -12.36 -8.56
N SER A 35 13.90 -12.57 -9.15
CA SER A 35 12.80 -11.61 -9.12
C SER A 35 12.31 -11.34 -7.70
N ALA A 36 12.22 -12.39 -6.86
CA ALA A 36 11.84 -12.26 -5.46
C ALA A 36 12.87 -11.47 -4.64
N LYS A 37 14.17 -11.71 -4.89
CA LYS A 37 15.27 -10.97 -4.25
C LYS A 37 15.26 -9.49 -4.62
N LEU A 38 15.08 -9.17 -5.90
CA LEU A 38 15.01 -7.79 -6.38
C LEU A 38 13.80 -7.06 -5.81
N ARG A 39 12.62 -7.71 -5.80
CA ARG A 39 11.40 -7.16 -5.20
C ARG A 39 11.60 -6.84 -3.72
N LYS A 40 12.19 -7.77 -2.97
CA LYS A 40 12.47 -7.58 -1.55
C LYS A 40 13.47 -6.45 -1.30
N ALA A 41 14.55 -6.38 -2.08
CA ALA A 41 15.56 -5.33 -1.98
C ALA A 41 14.95 -3.94 -2.28
N TYR A 42 14.12 -3.84 -3.33
CA TYR A 42 13.43 -2.59 -3.65
C TYR A 42 12.49 -2.14 -2.53
N GLN A 43 11.69 -3.06 -1.99
CA GLN A 43 10.77 -2.76 -0.88
C GLN A 43 11.51 -2.30 0.37
N SER A 44 12.63 -2.94 0.72
CA SER A 44 13.46 -2.53 1.86
C SER A 44 14.08 -1.15 1.65
N GLU A 45 14.64 -0.91 0.46
CA GLU A 45 15.32 0.35 0.15
C GLU A 45 14.34 1.51 0.12
N ARG A 46 13.16 1.32 -0.49
CA ARG A 46 12.09 2.33 -0.51
C ARG A 46 11.69 2.77 0.91
N LYS A 47 11.52 1.81 1.82
CA LYS A 47 11.19 2.10 3.22
C LYS A 47 12.33 2.84 3.92
N MET A 48 13.57 2.47 3.64
CA MET A 48 14.74 3.11 4.23
C MET A 48 14.87 4.57 3.76
N LEU A 49 14.65 4.83 2.46
CA LEU A 49 14.67 6.18 1.89
C LEU A 49 13.60 7.08 2.51
N GLU A 50 12.37 6.58 2.70
CA GLU A 50 11.29 7.33 3.36
C GLU A 50 11.70 7.76 4.78
N ILE A 51 12.31 6.84 5.55
CA ILE A 51 12.82 7.14 6.89
C ILE A 51 13.93 8.18 6.83
N ILE A 52 14.90 8.02 5.92
CA ILE A 52 16.02 8.96 5.77
C ILE A 52 15.52 10.35 5.40
N GLU A 53 14.54 10.46 4.50
CA GLU A 53 13.99 11.74 4.08
C GLU A 53 13.28 12.47 5.24
N VAL A 54 12.53 11.73 6.06
CA VAL A 54 11.91 12.28 7.27
C VAL A 54 12.96 12.72 8.28
N GLU A 55 14.01 11.92 8.51
CA GLU A 55 15.08 12.25 9.45
C GLU A 55 15.93 13.43 8.97
N LEU A 56 16.21 13.54 7.68
CA LEU A 56 16.88 14.71 7.09
C LEU A 56 16.03 15.98 7.27
N ASN A 57 14.73 15.89 7.03
CA ASN A 57 13.81 17.02 7.26
C ASN A 57 13.72 17.42 8.74
N ARG A 58 13.87 16.47 9.67
CA ARG A 58 13.85 16.71 11.12
C ARG A 58 15.19 17.15 11.69
N SER A 59 16.29 16.81 11.03
CA SER A 59 17.65 17.11 11.46
C SER A 59 17.91 18.61 11.37
N ARG A 60 17.86 19.29 12.52
CA ARG A 60 18.27 20.69 12.66
C ARG A 60 19.72 20.73 13.10
N ILE A 61 20.63 20.75 12.12
CA ILE A 61 22.06 20.90 12.42
C ILE A 61 22.38 22.38 12.63
N TYR A 62 22.99 22.64 13.78
CA TYR A 62 23.48 23.96 14.18
C TYR A 62 24.99 23.88 14.42
N MET A 63 25.70 24.91 13.97
CA MET A 63 27.13 25.09 14.21
C MET A 63 27.32 26.21 15.25
N LEU A 64 28.21 25.98 16.21
CA LEU A 64 28.65 27.01 17.14
C LEU A 64 29.92 27.64 16.60
N ASP A 65 29.96 28.98 16.51
CA ASP A 65 31.22 29.68 16.24
C ASP A 65 32.06 29.85 17.52
N ILE A 66 33.26 30.39 17.36
CA ILE A 66 34.23 30.59 18.44
C ILE A 66 33.68 31.56 19.50
N ASP A 67 32.77 32.45 19.11
CA ASP A 67 32.12 33.43 19.98
C ASP A 67 30.82 32.87 20.62
N GLY A 68 30.47 31.61 20.34
CA GLY A 68 29.31 30.91 20.90
C GLY A 68 27.99 31.18 20.17
N ASN A 69 28.00 31.87 19.02
CA ASN A 69 26.79 32.12 18.26
C ASN A 69 26.35 30.89 17.47
N ILE A 70 25.04 30.65 17.47
CA ILE A 70 24.41 29.55 16.75
C ILE A 70 24.21 29.94 15.27
N LYS A 71 24.83 29.19 14.36
CA LYS A 71 24.64 29.31 12.91
C LYS A 71 23.91 28.08 12.36
N ARG A 72 22.83 28.30 11.61
CA ARG A 72 22.10 27.21 10.95
C ARG A 72 22.91 26.71 9.76
N VAL A 73 23.17 25.41 9.70
CA VAL A 73 23.81 24.77 8.55
C VAL A 73 22.71 24.16 7.67
N PRO A 74 22.47 24.67 6.45
CA PRO A 74 21.57 24.01 5.53
C PRO A 74 22.20 22.71 5.04
N LEU A 75 21.54 21.57 5.30
CA LEU A 75 21.98 20.26 4.81
C LEU A 75 21.59 20.00 3.35
N ILE A 76 20.66 20.79 2.83
CA ILE A 76 20.20 20.70 1.45
C ILE A 76 21.25 21.39 0.58
N SER A 77 22.28 20.63 0.22
CA SER A 77 23.12 20.94 -0.93
C SER A 77 22.22 20.84 -2.15
N GLU A 78 21.97 21.98 -2.80
CA GLU A 78 21.25 22.13 -4.08
C GLU A 78 21.29 20.87 -4.95
N HIS A 79 20.23 20.05 -4.94
CA HIS A 79 19.82 19.12 -6.00
C HIS A 79 18.28 19.08 -5.97
#